data_AF-A0A0B4X602-F1
#
_entry.id   AF-A0A0B4X602-F1
#
_cell.length_a   1.000
_cell.length_b   1.000
_cell.length_c   1.000
_cell.angle_alpha   90.00
_cell.angle_beta   90.00
_cell.angle_gamma   90.00
#
_symmetry.space_group_name_H-M   'P 1'
#
loop_
_entity.id
_entity.type
_entity.pdbx_description
1 polymer ?
#
loop_
_entity_poly.entity_id
_entity_poly.type
_entity_poly.pdbx_seq_one_letter_code
_entity_poly.pdbx_strand_id
1 'polypeptide(L)' 'MLIAVPDAIGEIRGFAGFSRVDDALPVDGTCFDYIHVFEAKRVALEGMAGHRLKALKPDGILWISCPKKAARLPTI' A
#
# COMPACT_ATOMS: atom_id res chain seq x y z
N MET A 1 7.19 -1.81 -3.51
CA MET A 1 6.91 -0.51 -2.86
C MET A 1 5.82 -0.70 -1.82
N LEU A 2 5.90 0.01 -0.70
CA LEU A 2 4.85 0.06 0.32
C LEU A 2 4.04 1.34 0.20
N ILE A 3 2.72 1.24 0.40
CA ILE A 3 1.81 2.39 0.38
C ILE A 3 0.95 2.41 1.64
N ALA A 4 0.82 3.60 2.25
CA ALA A 4 -0.04 3.86 3.40
C ALA A 4 0.28 2.98 4.61
N VAL A 5 1.57 2.76 4.88
CA VAL A 5 2.03 1.95 6.01
C VAL A 5 1.52 2.55 7.33
N PRO A 6 0.74 1.80 8.14
CA PRO A 6 0.27 2.29 9.43
C PRO A 6 1.42 2.50 10.40
N ASP A 7 1.34 3.53 11.24
CA ASP A 7 2.36 3.83 12.27
C ASP A 7 2.58 2.65 13.23
N ALA A 8 1.53 1.86 13.49
CA ALA A 8 1.59 0.67 14.32
C ALA A 8 2.54 -0.43 13.80
N ILE A 9 2.93 -0.39 12.52
CA ILE A 9 3.87 -1.34 11.89
C ILE A 9 4.99 -0.53 11.19
N GLY A 10 5.40 0.60 11.77
CA GLY A 10 6.40 1.48 11.18
C GLY A 10 7.77 0.82 10.90
N GLU A 11 8.10 -0.26 11.60
CA GLU A 11 9.35 -1.02 11.41
C GLU A 11 9.52 -1.56 9.97
N ILE A 12 8.41 -1.89 9.29
CA ILE A 12 8.46 -2.37 7.90
C ILE A 12 8.92 -1.29 6.91
N ARG A 13 8.83 0.00 7.29
CA ARG A 13 9.32 1.12 6.47
C ARG A 13 10.84 1.06 6.27
N GLY A 14 11.57 0.47 7.21
CA GLY A 14 13.03 0.32 7.15
C GLY A 14 13.50 -0.99 6.51
N PHE A 15 12.58 -1.85 6.05
CA PHE A 15 12.95 -3.15 5.48
C PHE A 15 13.58 -2.98 4.09
N ALA A 16 14.87 -3.33 3.98
CA ALA A 16 15.67 -3.15 2.76
C ALA A 16 15.12 -3.88 1.52
N GLY A 17 14.19 -4.84 1.70
CA GLY A 17 13.49 -5.49 0.58
C GLY A 17 12.48 -4.59 -0.14
N PHE A 18 12.15 -3.42 0.40
CA PHE A 18 11.29 -2.45 -0.27
C PHE A 18 12.08 -1.26 -0.80
N SER A 19 12.03 -1.07 -2.11
CA SER A 19 12.70 0.05 -2.78
C SER A 19 12.13 1.43 -2.42
N ARG A 20 10.88 1.50 -1.96
CA ARG A 20 10.17 2.76 -1.72
C ARG A 20 8.98 2.59 -0.77
N VAL A 21 8.73 3.62 0.02
CA VAL A 21 7.59 3.74 0.94
C VAL A 21 6.98 5.13 0.71
N ASP A 22 5.70 5.18 0.37
CA ASP A 22 4.97 6.45 0.24
C ASP A 22 3.61 6.37 0.95
N ASP A 23 3.05 7.52 1.28
CA ASP A 23 1.68 7.60 1.79
C ASP A 23 0.65 7.66 0.64
N ALA A 24 1.10 7.99 -0.57
CA ALA A 24 0.29 8.09 -1.79
C ALA A 24 0.98 7.43 -2.99
N LEU A 25 0.23 7.18 -4.05
CA LEU A 25 0.79 6.61 -5.27
C LEU A 25 1.67 7.63 -6.00
N PRO A 26 2.83 7.23 -6.52
CA PRO A 26 3.57 8.04 -7.47
C PRO A 26 2.70 8.24 -8.72
N VAL A 27 2.58 9.50 -9.13
CA VAL A 27 1.76 9.91 -10.29
C VAL A 27 2.51 9.68 -11.60
N ASP A 28 3.83 9.59 -11.49
CA ASP A 28 4.75 9.42 -12.60
C ASP A 28 4.71 7.96 -13.04
N GLY A 29 4.82 7.69 -14.35
CA GLY A 29 4.68 6.38 -15.02
C GLY A 29 5.68 5.28 -14.63
N THR A 30 6.15 5.31 -13.39
CA THR A 30 6.91 4.28 -12.71
C THR A 30 6.04 3.04 -12.56
N CYS A 31 6.43 2.00 -13.28
CA CYS A 31 5.74 0.72 -13.28
C CYS A 31 6.43 -0.21 -12.28
N PHE A 32 5.72 -0.60 -11.22
CA PHE A 32 6.26 -1.51 -10.20
C PHE A 32 5.85 -2.95 -10.49
N ASP A 33 6.79 -3.88 -10.26
CA ASP A 33 6.52 -5.32 -10.27
C ASP A 33 5.78 -5.77 -8.99
N TYR A 34 5.91 -5.01 -7.90
CA TYR A 34 5.32 -5.34 -6.60
C TYR A 34 4.87 -4.09 -5.83
N ILE A 35 3.58 -3.98 -5.55
CA ILE A 35 2.97 -2.92 -4.74
C ILE A 35 2.25 -3.56 -3.56
N HIS A 36 2.62 -3.15 -2.35
CA HIS A 36 1.95 -3.58 -1.13
C HIS A 36 1.23 -2.40 -0.49
N VAL A 37 -0.10 -2.48 -0.43
CA VAL A 37 -0.94 -1.41 0.13
C VAL A 37 -1.56 -1.86 1.43
N PHE A 38 -1.49 -1.00 2.44
CA PHE A 38 -2.20 -1.16 3.70
C PHE A 38 -3.42 -0.24 3.72
N GLU A 39 -4.63 -0.77 3.56
CA GLU A 39 -5.86 0.03 3.59
C GLU A 39 -7.03 -0.79 4.13
N ALA A 40 -7.76 -0.23 5.09
CA ALA A 40 -8.91 -0.87 5.73
C ALA A 40 -10.25 -0.48 5.10
N LYS A 41 -10.31 0.70 4.46
CA LYS A 41 -11.54 1.27 3.91
C LYS A 41 -11.71 0.86 2.46
N ARG A 42 -12.78 0.12 2.19
CA ARG A 42 -13.17 -0.29 0.83
C ARG A 42 -13.32 0.90 -0.13
N VAL A 43 -13.90 2.02 0.33
CA VAL A 43 -14.07 3.22 -0.51
C VAL A 43 -12.73 3.84 -0.91
N ALA A 44 -11.72 3.77 -0.04
CA ALA A 44 -10.37 4.24 -0.35
C ALA A 44 -9.66 3.30 -1.34
N LEU A 45 -9.88 1.97 -1.21
CA LEU A 45 -9.41 1.01 -2.21
C LEU A 45 -10.02 1.26 -3.59
N GLU A 46 -11.34 1.45 -3.67
CA GLU A 46 -12.06 1.70 -4.92
C GLU A 46 -11.63 3.03 -5.57
N GLY A 47 -11.51 4.10 -4.77
CA GLY A 47 -11.02 5.39 -5.25
C GLY A 47 -9.55 5.36 -5.73
N MET A 48 -8.73 4.48 -5.16
CA MET A 48 -7.32 4.35 -5.56
C MET A 48 -7.09 3.29 -6.64
N ALA A 49 -8.00 2.33 -6.83
CA ALA A 49 -7.81 1.20 -7.76
C ALA A 49 -7.50 1.64 -9.20
N GLY A 50 -8.17 2.68 -9.70
CA GLY A 50 -7.96 3.19 -11.06
C GLY A 50 -6.56 3.77 -11.30
N HIS A 51 -5.95 4.38 -10.28
CA HIS A 51 -4.59 4.91 -10.35
C HIS A 51 -3.54 3.82 -10.05
N ARG A 52 -3.85 2.87 -9.15
CA ARG A 52 -2.96 1.76 -8.78
C ARG A 52 -2.66 0.82 -9.93
N LEU A 53 -3.69 0.47 -10.72
CA LEU A 53 -3.52 -0.42 -11.87
C LEU A 53 -2.66 0.20 -12.98
N LYS A 54 -2.59 1.53 -13.07
CA LYS A 54 -1.74 2.23 -14.05
C LYS A 54 -0.25 2.25 -13.67
N ALA A 55 0.04 2.22 -12.37
CA ALA A 55 1.41 2.17 -11.84
C ALA A 55 1.92 0.72 -11.65
N LEU A 56 1.05 -0.28 -11.84
CA LEU A 56 1.42 -1.69 -11.79
C LEU A 56 1.80 -2.15 -13.20
N LYS A 57 2.88 -2.91 -13.32
CA LYS A 57 3.16 -3.62 -14.57
C LYS A 57 2.04 -4.62 -14.89
N PRO A 58 1.83 -4.98 -16.17
CA PRO A 58 0.82 -5.97 -16.56
C PRO A 58 0.93 -7.29 -15.77
N ASP A 59 2.16 -7.74 -15.49
CA ASP A 59 2.46 -8.97 -14.72
C ASP A 59 2.81 -8.68 -13.25
N GLY A 60 2.55 -7.47 -12.78
CA GLY A 60 2.88 -7.04 -11.43
C GLY A 60 1.93 -7.62 -10.38
N ILE A 61 2.41 -7.71 -9.15
CA ILE A 61 1.64 -8.19 -8.00
C ILE A 61 1.20 -6.98 -7.16
N LEU A 62 -0.12 -6.82 -7.01
CA LEU A 62 -0.72 -5.90 -6.05
C LEU A 62 -1.16 -6.68 -4.81
N TRP A 63 -0.44 -6.51 -3.71
CA TRP A 63 -0.78 -7.08 -2.42
C TRP A 63 -1.54 -6.05 -1.58
N ILE A 64 -2.79 -6.34 -1.21
CA ILE A 64 -3.58 -5.48 -0.33
C ILE A 64 -3.69 -6.14 1.04
N SER A 65 -2.99 -5.57 2.02
CA SER A 65 -3.22 -5.89 3.42
C SER A 65 -4.32 -5.00 3.95
N CYS A 66 -5.49 -5.57 4.19
CA CYS A 66 -6.51 -4.93 5.00
C CYS A 66 -6.12 -5.16 6.47
N PRO A 67 -5.73 -4.14 7.24
CA PRO A 67 -5.56 -4.31 8.68
C PRO A 67 -6.96 -4.47 9.31
N LYS A 68 -7.52 -5.67 9.19
CA LYS A 68 -8.81 -6.03 9.78
C LYS A 68 -8.53 -6.56 11.17
N LYS A 69 -8.81 -5.77 12.21
CA LYS A 69 -8.88 -6.22 13.61
C LYS A 69 -7.63 -6.94 14.21
N ALA A 70 -6.50 -7.04 13.50
CA ALA A 70 -5.27 -7.64 14.06
C ALA A 70 -4.41 -6.60 14.80
N ALA A 71 -4.55 -5.33 14.45
CA ALA A 71 -4.14 -4.24 15.31
C ALA A 71 -5.26 -4.04 16.33
N ARG A 72 -5.01 -4.37 17.60
CA ARG A 72 -5.84 -3.94 18.74
C ARG A 72 -5.76 -2.41 18.86
N LEU A 73 -6.30 -1.70 17.88
CA LEU A 73 -6.37 -0.25 17.92
C LEU A 73 -7.52 0.11 18.86
N PRO A 74 -7.27 0.83 19.96
CA PRO A 74 -8.34 1.38 20.77
C PRO A 74 -9.07 2.41 19.91
N THR A 75 -10.33 2.15 19.61
CA THR A 75 -11.21 3.21 19.11
C THR A 75 -11.50 4.12 20.30
N ILE A 76 -11.01 5.36 20.26
CA ILE A 76 -11.34 6.42 21.22
C ILE A 76 -12.62 7.11 20.73
#